data_AF-A0A534MZ51-F1
#
_entry.id   AF-A0A534MZ51-F1
#
_cell.length_a   1.000
_cell.length_b   1.000
_cell.length_c   1.000
_cell.angle_alpha   90.00
_cell.angle_beta   90.00
_cell.angle_gamma   90.00
#
_symmetry.space_group_name_H-M   'P 1'
#
loop_
_entity.id
_entity.type
_entity.pdbx_description
1 polymer ?
#
loop_
_entity_poly.entity_id
_entity_poly.type
_entity_poly.pdbx_seq_one_letter_code
_entity_poly.pdbx_strand_id
1 'polypeptide(L)'
;MARRNSRSAKRQKSNRKKTASRPIWKGSINFGLVTIPVALYPAEAAGPTDFDLLDRRDFSPVRYRRINQKTGQEVPWDKIVKGYQYKEGEYVALTEQDFRSANVEATQSIEITDFVDAAEISPIYYDKSYYLQPLKNGRRAYKI
;
A
#
# COMPACT_ATOMS: atom_id res chain seq x y z
N MET A 1 12.81 35.76 49.32
CA MET A 1 13.03 34.30 49.33
C MET A 1 12.21 33.65 48.21
N ALA A 2 12.81 33.41 47.04
CA ALA A 2 12.12 32.83 45.88
C ALA A 2 12.71 31.44 45.58
N ARG A 3 11.91 30.39 45.80
CA ARG A 3 12.30 28.99 45.56
C ARG A 3 12.26 28.70 44.06
N ARG A 4 13.43 28.58 43.44
CA ARG A 4 13.65 28.18 42.05
C ARG A 4 13.44 26.68 41.93
N ASN A 5 12.29 26.25 41.39
CA ASN A 5 11.99 24.83 41.18
C ASN A 5 12.55 24.39 39.83
N SER A 6 13.73 23.77 39.86
CA SER A 6 14.36 23.08 38.74
C SER A 6 13.60 21.78 38.44
N ARG A 7 12.64 21.81 37.52
CA ARG A 7 12.07 20.59 36.95
C ARG A 7 12.97 20.12 35.81
N SER A 8 13.84 19.17 36.16
CA SER A 8 14.66 18.40 35.23
C SER A 8 13.82 17.83 34.09
N ALA A 9 14.16 18.22 32.87
CA ALA A 9 13.59 17.71 31.63
C ALA A 9 13.87 16.20 31.51
N LYS A 10 12.88 15.39 31.86
CA LYS A 10 12.91 13.94 31.67
C LYS A 10 12.68 13.65 30.18
N ARG A 11 13.78 13.67 29.42
CA ARG A 11 13.85 13.31 28.00
C ARG A 11 13.33 11.88 27.83
N GLN A 12 12.05 11.74 27.50
CA GLN A 12 11.44 10.47 27.13
C GLN A 12 12.20 9.92 25.93
N LYS A 13 12.99 8.86 26.17
CA LYS A 13 13.58 8.05 25.10
C LYS A 13 12.42 7.49 24.28
N SER A 14 12.23 8.05 23.10
CA SER A 14 11.36 7.52 22.05
C SER A 14 11.72 6.05 21.84
N ASN A 15 10.82 5.18 22.29
CA ASN A 15 10.92 3.74 22.08
C ASN A 15 10.51 3.50 20.62
N ARG A 16 11.48 3.62 19.70
CA ARG A 16 11.34 3.15 18.32
C ARG A 16 11.13 1.64 18.38
N LYS A 17 9.88 1.20 18.58
CA LYS A 17 9.46 -0.15 18.22
C LYS A 17 9.87 -0.33 16.76
N LYS A 18 10.81 -1.24 16.50
CA LYS A 18 11.08 -1.74 15.15
C LYS A 18 9.74 -2.21 14.60
N THR A 19 9.10 -1.41 13.76
CA THR A 19 7.96 -1.87 12.97
C THR A 19 8.53 -2.93 12.05
N ALA A 20 8.31 -4.21 12.40
CA ALA A 20 8.56 -5.29 11.46
C ALA A 20 7.83 -4.91 10.17
N SER A 21 8.55 -4.87 9.05
CA SER A 21 7.96 -4.57 7.75
C SER A 21 6.76 -5.48 7.56
N ARG A 22 5.60 -4.92 7.23
CA ARG A 22 4.40 -5.73 6.97
C ARG A 22 4.56 -6.30 5.55
N PRO A 23 4.28 -7.60 5.33
CA PRO A 23 4.29 -8.13 3.97
C PRO A 23 3.18 -7.46 3.17
N ILE A 24 3.50 -7.11 1.93
CA ILE A 24 2.52 -6.53 0.98
C ILE A 24 1.74 -7.62 0.26
N TRP A 25 2.30 -8.82 0.17
CA TRP A 25 1.68 -9.97 -0.50
C TRP A 25 2.14 -11.28 0.15
N LYS A 26 1.26 -12.29 0.10
CA LYS A 26 1.53 -13.66 0.49
C LYS A 26 0.99 -14.58 -0.59
N GLY A 27 1.74 -15.63 -0.88
CA GLY A 27 1.38 -16.60 -1.91
C GLY A 27 2.41 -17.72 -1.99
N SER A 28 2.49 -18.38 -3.14
CA SER A 28 3.48 -19.41 -3.39
C SER A 28 4.36 -19.12 -4.61
N ILE A 29 5.59 -19.62 -4.57
CA ILE A 29 6.41 -19.79 -5.77
C ILE A 29 6.25 -21.23 -6.24
N ASN A 30 5.94 -21.39 -7.51
CA ASN A 30 5.74 -22.68 -8.15
C ASN A 30 6.86 -22.89 -9.18
N PHE A 31 7.52 -24.04 -9.11
CA PHE A 31 8.47 -24.49 -10.12
C PHE A 31 8.33 -26.00 -10.29
N GLY A 32 7.79 -26.43 -11.43
CA GLY A 32 7.42 -27.82 -11.67
C GLY A 32 6.46 -28.35 -10.59
N LEU A 33 6.91 -29.35 -9.82
CA LEU A 33 6.12 -29.97 -8.75
C LEU A 33 6.38 -29.37 -7.36
N VAL A 34 7.23 -28.34 -7.27
CA VAL A 34 7.62 -27.72 -6.01
C VAL A 34 6.80 -26.45 -5.80
N THR A 35 6.10 -26.40 -4.66
CA THR A 35 5.34 -25.22 -4.21
C THR A 35 5.93 -24.70 -2.91
N ILE A 36 6.42 -23.46 -2.93
CA ILE A 36 7.09 -22.83 -1.81
C ILE A 36 6.25 -21.65 -1.30
N PRO A 37 5.64 -21.73 -0.11
CA PRO A 37 4.90 -20.61 0.44
C PRO A 37 5.84 -19.49 0.87
N VAL A 38 5.58 -18.27 0.39
CA VAL A 38 6.42 -17.08 0.60
C VAL A 38 5.58 -15.85 0.97
N ALA A 39 6.28 -14.83 1.47
CA ALA A 39 5.75 -13.48 1.64
C ALA A 39 6.69 -12.47 0.97
N LEU A 40 6.11 -11.48 0.28
CA LEU A 40 6.85 -10.37 -0.31
C LEU A 40 6.86 -9.16 0.63
N TYR A 41 8.02 -8.55 0.74
CA TYR A 41 8.26 -7.32 1.48
C TYR A 41 8.87 -6.29 0.52
N PRO A 42 8.45 -5.02 0.58
CA PRO A 42 9.09 -3.97 -0.21
C PRO A 42 10.55 -3.82 0.23
N ALA A 43 11.47 -3.77 -0.73
CA ALA A 43 12.89 -3.54 -0.45
C ALA A 43 13.18 -2.05 -0.18
N GLU A 44 12.26 -1.19 -0.57
CA GLU A 44 12.34 0.26 -0.41
C GLU A 44 11.25 0.77 0.54
N ALA A 45 11.63 1.71 1.40
CA ALA A 45 10.68 2.42 2.24
C ALA A 45 10.07 3.57 1.42
N ALA A 46 9.05 3.25 0.61
CA ALA A 46 8.21 4.28 0.00
C ALA A 46 7.15 4.72 1.02
N GLY A 47 7.41 5.84 1.68
CA GLY A 47 6.43 6.50 2.54
C GLY A 47 6.44 7.97 2.23
N PRO A 48 5.43 8.51 1.52
CA PRO A 48 5.23 9.95 1.55
C PRO A 48 5.07 10.37 3.02
N THR A 49 5.68 11.47 3.40
CA THR A 49 5.33 12.12 4.66
C THR A 49 3.88 12.55 4.55
N ASP A 50 3.01 12.00 5.40
CA ASP A 50 1.62 12.44 5.47
C ASP A 50 1.57 13.87 6.01
N PHE A 51 0.85 14.75 5.32
CA PHE A 51 0.60 16.11 5.76
C PHE A 51 -0.88 16.29 6.06
N ASP A 52 -1.17 16.80 7.25
CA ASP A 52 -2.51 17.26 7.60
C ASP A 52 -2.75 18.65 7.02
N LEU A 53 -3.93 18.87 6.44
CA LEU A 53 -4.36 20.20 6.03
C LEU A 53 -4.86 20.96 7.25
N LEU A 54 -4.21 22.07 7.54
CA LEU A 54 -4.56 22.95 8.65
C LEU A 54 -5.04 24.30 8.13
N ASP A 55 -6.05 24.86 8.77
CA ASP A 55 -6.44 26.26 8.55
C ASP A 55 -5.31 27.16 9.08
N ARG A 56 -4.77 28.02 8.22
CA ARG A 56 -3.62 28.88 8.55
C ARG A 56 -3.92 29.86 9.69
N ARG A 57 -5.20 30.19 9.93
CA ARG A 57 -5.60 31.22 10.90
C ARG A 57 -5.50 30.74 12.34
N ASP A 58 -5.80 29.47 12.58
CA ASP A 58 -5.91 28.88 13.92
C ASP A 58 -5.23 27.50 14.06
N PHE A 59 -4.63 26.99 12.98
CA PHE A 59 -4.02 25.66 12.88
C PHE A 59 -4.98 24.49 13.16
N SER A 60 -6.29 24.70 12.98
CA SER A 60 -7.29 23.64 13.11
C SER A 60 -7.30 22.71 11.89
N PRO A 61 -7.54 21.38 12.07
CA PRO A 61 -7.63 20.44 10.94
C PRO A 61 -8.81 20.71 10.00
N VAL A 62 -8.54 20.69 8.69
CA VAL A 62 -9.56 20.84 7.64
C VAL A 62 -10.21 19.49 7.32
N ARG A 63 -11.54 19.48 7.17
CA ARG A 63 -12.31 18.30 6.77
C ARG A 63 -12.96 18.49 5.39
N TYR A 64 -13.01 17.40 4.63
CA TYR A 64 -13.72 17.36 3.35
C TYR A 64 -15.19 16.96 3.52
N ARG A 65 -16.07 17.56 2.72
CA ARG A 65 -17.45 17.10 2.52
C ARG A 65 -17.71 16.91 1.03
N ARG A 66 -18.52 15.91 0.69
CA ARG A 66 -18.90 15.59 -0.70
C ARG A 66 -20.25 16.22 -0.95
N ILE A 67 -20.33 17.14 -1.91
CA ILE A 67 -21.55 17.91 -2.18
C ILE A 67 -21.97 17.69 -3.63
N ASN A 68 -23.26 17.43 -3.86
CA ASN A 68 -23.82 17.32 -5.20
C ASN A 68 -23.83 18.70 -5.87
N GLN A 69 -23.21 18.83 -7.04
CA GLN A 69 -23.06 20.12 -7.73
C GLN A 69 -24.39 20.77 -8.13
N LYS A 70 -25.45 19.98 -8.37
CA LYS A 70 -26.77 20.51 -8.76
C LYS A 70 -27.62 20.92 -7.56
N THR A 71 -27.61 20.12 -6.48
CA THR A 71 -28.51 20.35 -5.33
C THR A 71 -27.85 21.07 -4.16
N GLY A 72 -26.51 21.13 -4.11
CA GLY A 72 -25.77 21.70 -2.98
C GLY A 72 -25.84 20.85 -1.71
N GLN A 73 -26.44 19.65 -1.76
CA GLN A 73 -26.60 18.77 -0.61
C GLN A 73 -25.42 17.81 -0.45
N GLU A 74 -25.12 17.44 0.80
CA GLU A 74 -24.11 16.44 1.10
C GLU A 74 -24.51 15.06 0.55
N VAL A 75 -23.53 14.35 -0.02
CA VAL A 75 -23.73 13.02 -0.60
C VAL A 75 -23.09 11.95 0.29
N PRO A 76 -23.90 11.04 0.87
CA PRO A 76 -23.42 9.86 1.59
C PRO A 76 -22.58 8.95 0.69
N TRP A 77 -21.62 8.23 1.27
CA TRP A 77 -20.72 7.34 0.53
C TRP A 77 -21.44 6.27 -0.29
N ASP A 78 -22.51 5.68 0.25
CA ASP A 78 -23.31 4.63 -0.40
C ASP A 78 -24.11 5.14 -1.62
N LYS A 79 -24.22 6.46 -1.78
CA LYS A 79 -24.88 7.12 -2.91
C LYS A 79 -23.89 7.59 -3.99
N ILE A 80 -22.60 7.26 -3.86
CA ILE A 80 -21.56 7.66 -4.80
C ILE A 80 -21.14 6.47 -5.64
N VAL A 81 -21.25 6.63 -6.95
CA VAL A 81 -20.74 5.68 -7.95
C VAL A 81 -19.53 6.29 -8.67
N LYS A 82 -18.65 5.44 -9.20
CA LYS A 82 -17.56 5.90 -10.06
C LYS A 82 -18.12 6.05 -11.48
N GLY A 83 -17.96 7.23 -12.09
CA GLY A 83 -18.39 7.48 -13.46
C GLY A 83 -17.20 7.63 -14.40
N TYR A 84 -17.24 7.01 -15.57
CA TYR A 84 -16.31 7.29 -16.67
C TYR A 84 -17.01 8.13 -17.73
N GLN A 85 -16.44 9.28 -18.05
CA GLN A 85 -16.98 10.18 -19.07
C GLN A 85 -16.53 9.72 -20.45
N TYR A 86 -17.47 9.20 -21.26
CA TYR A 86 -17.15 8.70 -22.61
C TYR A 86 -17.49 9.71 -23.72
N LYS A 87 -18.35 10.69 -23.41
CA LYS A 87 -18.62 11.90 -24.22
C LYS A 87 -18.85 13.08 -23.30
N GLU A 88 -18.77 14.30 -23.84
CA GLU A 88 -19.05 15.51 -23.07
C GLU A 88 -20.44 15.44 -22.42
N GLY A 89 -20.51 15.57 -21.09
CA GLY A 89 -21.75 15.41 -20.32
C GLY A 89 -22.29 13.99 -20.13
N GLU A 90 -21.77 12.98 -20.84
CA GLU A 90 -22.27 11.60 -20.76
C GLU A 90 -21.33 10.67 -19.99
N TYR A 91 -21.87 9.96 -19.00
CA TYR A 91 -21.11 9.12 -18.08
C TYR A 91 -21.65 7.69 -18.09
N VAL A 92 -20.75 6.71 -18.05
CA VAL A 92 -21.07 5.32 -17.68
C VAL A 92 -20.74 5.15 -16.20
N ALA A 93 -21.73 4.71 -15.42
CA ALA A 93 -21.50 4.33 -14.02
C ALA A 93 -20.82 2.96 -13.97
N LEU A 94 -19.71 2.88 -13.25
CA LEU A 94 -18.96 1.66 -12.97
C LEU A 94 -19.25 1.21 -11.55
N THR A 95 -19.69 -0.03 -11.44
CA THR A 95 -19.94 -0.72 -10.17
C THR A 95 -18.66 -1.39 -9.67
N GLU A 96 -18.62 -1.76 -8.38
CA GLU A 96 -17.54 -2.60 -7.86
C GLU A 96 -17.46 -3.97 -8.56
N GLN A 97 -18.54 -4.46 -9.15
CA GLN A 97 -18.52 -5.71 -9.90
C GLN A 97 -17.77 -5.55 -11.22
N ASP A 98 -17.96 -4.42 -11.92
CA ASP A 98 -17.24 -4.13 -13.17
C ASP A 98 -15.72 -4.07 -12.95
N PHE A 99 -15.29 -3.46 -11.84
CA PHE A 99 -13.87 -3.47 -11.46
C PHE A 99 -13.36 -4.86 -11.12
N ARG A 100 -14.18 -5.70 -10.47
CA ARG A 100 -13.81 -7.08 -10.14
C ARG A 100 -13.69 -7.95 -11.38
N SER A 101 -14.61 -7.83 -12.35
CA SER A 101 -14.56 -8.58 -13.60
C SER A 101 -13.43 -8.14 -14.53
N ALA A 102 -13.05 -6.85 -14.49
CA ALA A 102 -11.94 -6.33 -15.27
C ALA A 102 -10.57 -6.64 -14.64
N ASN A 103 -10.54 -6.95 -13.34
CA ASN A 103 -9.30 -7.30 -12.68
C ASN A 103 -8.88 -8.71 -13.12
N VAL A 104 -7.70 -8.82 -13.73
CA VAL A 104 -7.05 -10.12 -13.97
C VAL A 104 -7.02 -10.86 -12.63
N GLU A 105 -7.47 -12.11 -12.59
CA GLU A 105 -7.45 -12.91 -11.37
C GLU A 105 -6.05 -12.80 -10.75
N ALA A 106 -5.99 -12.17 -9.57
CA ALA A 106 -4.75 -12.06 -8.83
C ALA A 106 -4.43 -13.45 -8.28
N THR A 107 -3.78 -14.28 -9.09
CA THR A 107 -3.29 -15.57 -8.64
C THR A 107 -2.29 -15.30 -7.52
N GLN A 108 -2.49 -15.95 -6.37
CA GLN A 108 -1.56 -15.86 -5.24
C GLN A 108 -0.33 -16.75 -5.49
N SER A 109 0.14 -16.82 -6.73
CA SER A 109 1.23 -17.68 -7.17
C SER A 109 2.14 -16.98 -8.15
N ILE A 110 3.45 -17.18 -7.99
CA ILE A 110 4.50 -16.79 -8.92
C ILE A 110 5.02 -18.08 -9.54
N GLU A 111 4.90 -18.23 -10.85
CA GLU A 111 5.42 -19.38 -11.58
C GLU A 111 6.80 -19.04 -12.15
N ILE A 112 7.79 -19.89 -11.85
CA ILE A 112 9.12 -19.77 -12.46
C ILE A 112 9.08 -20.52 -13.80
N THR A 113 9.25 -19.79 -14.90
CA THR A 113 9.33 -20.38 -16.23
C THR A 113 10.76 -20.81 -16.57
N ASP A 114 11.73 -19.96 -16.29
CA ASP A 114 13.12 -20.12 -16.74
C ASP A 114 14.11 -19.53 -15.74
N PHE A 115 15.35 -20.03 -15.78
CA PHE A 115 16.49 -19.46 -15.08
C PHE A 115 17.48 -18.93 -16.11
N VAL A 116 17.84 -17.65 -16.00
CA VAL A 116 18.75 -16.95 -16.91
C VAL A 116 19.87 -16.28 -16.13
N ASP A 117 20.98 -15.95 -16.80
CA ASP A 117 22.02 -15.13 -16.17
C ASP A 117 21.48 -13.71 -15.91
N ALA A 118 21.85 -13.12 -14.78
CA ALA A 118 21.40 -11.78 -14.43
C ALA A 118 21.85 -10.72 -15.45
N ALA A 119 22.97 -10.93 -16.14
CA ALA A 119 23.47 -10.04 -17.19
C ALA A 119 22.61 -10.06 -18.47
N GLU A 120 21.78 -11.09 -18.66
CA GLU A 120 20.83 -11.16 -19.77
C GLU A 120 19.61 -10.26 -19.55
N ILE A 121 19.32 -9.88 -18.30
CA ILE A 121 18.21 -9.00 -17.96
C ILE A 121 18.71 -7.54 -17.92
N SER A 122 18.33 -6.76 -18.94
CA SER A 122 18.65 -5.33 -18.97
C SER A 122 18.04 -4.61 -17.74
N PRO A 123 18.81 -3.75 -17.04
CA PRO A 123 18.31 -3.01 -15.88
C PRO A 123 17.08 -2.14 -16.15
N ILE A 124 16.79 -1.79 -17.41
CA ILE A 124 15.59 -1.03 -17.79
C ILE A 124 14.28 -1.77 -17.47
N TYR A 125 14.34 -3.09 -17.29
CA TYR A 125 13.18 -3.91 -16.93
C TYR A 125 12.91 -3.97 -15.41
N TYR A 126 13.78 -3.38 -14.57
CA TYR A 126 13.55 -3.31 -13.13
C TYR A 126 12.72 -2.07 -12.77
N ASP A 127 11.57 -2.30 -12.13
CA ASP A 127 10.71 -1.23 -11.59
C ASP A 127 10.84 -1.15 -10.06
N LYS A 128 10.23 -2.11 -9.36
CA LYS A 128 10.22 -2.15 -7.89
C LYS A 128 10.90 -3.39 -7.36
N SER A 129 11.81 -3.17 -6.43
CA SER A 129 12.53 -4.25 -5.76
C SER A 129 11.75 -4.78 -4.55
N TYR A 130 11.69 -6.11 -4.44
CA TYR A 130 11.03 -6.80 -3.34
C TYR A 130 11.93 -7.87 -2.74
N TYR A 131 11.85 -8.04 -1.43
CA TYR A 131 12.42 -9.19 -0.74
C TYR A 131 11.39 -10.30 -0.60
N LEU A 132 11.81 -11.51 -0.93
CA LEU A 132 11.06 -12.74 -0.72
C LEU A 132 11.48 -13.40 0.59
N GLN A 133 10.51 -13.82 1.40
CA GLN A 133 10.76 -14.58 2.62
C GLN A 133 9.93 -15.87 2.63
N PRO A 134 10.52 -17.06 2.83
CA PRO A 134 9.76 -18.29 2.99
C PRO A 134 8.94 -18.27 4.29
N LEU A 135 7.70 -18.75 4.20
CA LEU A 135 6.87 -19.03 5.37
C LEU A 135 7.38 -20.28 6.10
N LYS A 136 6.91 -20.52 7.32
CA LYS A 136 7.47 -21.53 8.25
C LYS A 136 7.63 -22.92 7.61
N ASN A 137 6.68 -23.35 6.78
CA ASN A 137 6.67 -24.62 6.08
C ASN A 137 7.44 -24.64 4.75
N GLY A 138 7.84 -23.49 4.19
CA GLY A 138 8.58 -23.39 2.92
C GLY A 138 10.09 -23.30 3.04
N ARG A 139 10.65 -23.19 4.25
CA ARG A 139 12.07 -22.85 4.48
C ARG A 139 13.08 -23.85 3.92
N ARG A 140 12.74 -25.14 3.88
CA ARG A 140 13.65 -26.17 3.34
C ARG A 140 13.72 -26.08 1.82
N ALA A 141 12.57 -26.01 1.16
CA ALA A 141 12.47 -25.91 -0.28
C ALA A 141 13.06 -24.61 -0.83
N TYR A 142 12.96 -23.49 -0.10
CA TYR A 142 13.51 -22.19 -0.52
C TYR A 142 15.05 -22.11 -0.52
N LYS A 143 15.74 -23.06 0.13
CA LYS A 143 17.21 -23.06 0.22
C LYS A 143 17.90 -23.87 -0.89
N ILE A 144 17.11 -24.52 -1.73
CA ILE A 144 17.57 -25.34 -2.85
C ILE A 144 18.01 -24.40 -3.96
#